data_AF-A0A2V5QPB9-F1
#
_entry.id   AF-A0A2V5QPB9-F1
#
_cell.length_a   1.000
_cell.length_b   1.000
_cell.length_c   1.000
_cell.angle_alpha   90.00
_cell.angle_beta   90.00
_cell.angle_gamma   90.00
#
_symmetry.space_group_name_H-M   'P 1'
#
loop_
_entity.id
_entity.type
_entity.pdbx_description
1 polymer ?
#
loop_
_entity_poly.entity_id
_entity_poly.type
_entity_poly.pdbx_seq_one_letter_code
_entity_poly.pdbx_strand_id
1 'polypeptide(L)'
;LLLGDSFSNIFSLEAMGWGESAGFAEHLSVALRRPIDCILRNSDASFATREILSNELARGRDRLAGKKLVIWEFATRELSFGDWKLLDMKTGQAKPSHFFSPKTGEEVVVTGTVENISPVPRPGTVPYKDHIVALHLIDIADPARAAGEELQAVAYLWSMRNNVHTPAARLRPGDRVKMRLRPWADVSAQYEKFNRTELADPALQLEEPVWGELIK
;
A
#
# COMPACT_ATOMS: atom_id res chain seq x y z
N LEU A 1 4.68 17.03 7.47
CA LEU A 1 4.27 15.83 6.71
C LEU A 1 4.28 16.21 5.24
N LEU A 2 5.02 15.48 4.42
CA LEU A 2 5.02 15.63 2.96
C LEU A 2 4.14 14.54 2.35
N LEU A 3 3.13 14.94 1.60
CA LEU A 3 2.36 14.09 0.71
C LEU A 3 2.87 14.34 -0.70
N GLY A 4 3.26 13.31 -1.44
CA GLY A 4 3.86 13.50 -2.77
C GLY A 4 3.65 12.35 -3.72
N ASP A 5 3.68 12.66 -5.01
CA ASP A 5 3.47 11.68 -6.07
C ASP A 5 4.80 11.16 -6.64
N SER A 6 4.81 10.71 -7.90
CA SER A 6 6.03 10.28 -8.57
C SER A 6 7.08 11.37 -8.75
N PHE A 7 6.74 12.66 -8.74
CA PHE A 7 7.70 13.77 -8.76
C PHE A 7 8.48 13.88 -7.45
N SER A 8 7.85 13.55 -6.32
CA SER A 8 8.55 13.40 -5.05
C SER A 8 9.41 12.14 -4.98
N ASN A 9 9.11 11.10 -5.77
CA ASN A 9 9.85 9.82 -5.78
C ASN A 9 10.90 9.69 -6.89
N ILE A 10 10.87 10.48 -7.96
CA ILE A 10 11.64 10.20 -9.19
C ILE A 10 13.14 10.06 -8.93
N PHE A 11 13.72 10.88 -8.06
CA PHE A 11 15.14 10.82 -7.65
C PHE A 11 15.36 10.17 -6.27
N SER A 12 14.30 9.69 -5.62
CA SER A 12 14.36 9.03 -4.31
C SER A 12 14.24 7.51 -4.40
N LEU A 13 13.52 7.01 -5.40
CA LEU A 13 13.20 5.59 -5.58
C LEU A 13 14.01 5.02 -6.75
N GLU A 14 15.02 4.20 -6.44
CA GLU A 14 15.92 3.57 -7.43
C GLU A 14 15.15 2.87 -8.57
N ALA A 15 14.02 2.23 -8.26
CA ALA A 15 13.18 1.53 -9.23
C ALA A 15 12.64 2.42 -10.36
N MET A 16 12.63 3.75 -10.18
CA MET A 16 12.29 4.73 -11.20
C MET A 16 13.40 4.91 -12.26
N GLY A 17 14.65 4.55 -11.94
CA GLY A 17 15.78 4.58 -12.86
C GLY A 17 16.52 5.92 -12.95
N TRP A 18 16.26 6.87 -12.04
CA TRP A 18 16.89 8.20 -12.05
C TRP A 18 17.82 8.45 -10.85
N GLY A 19 18.06 7.42 -10.04
CA GLY A 19 18.88 7.47 -8.83
C GLY A 19 18.09 7.18 -7.57
N GLU A 20 18.75 7.35 -6.44
CA GLU A 20 18.20 7.15 -5.10
C GLU A 20 18.65 8.28 -4.16
N SER A 21 17.86 8.53 -3.12
CA SER A 21 18.20 9.47 -2.03
C SER A 21 18.51 10.92 -2.46
N ALA A 22 18.00 11.37 -3.61
CA ALA A 22 18.24 12.72 -4.15
C ALA A 22 16.96 13.44 -4.59
N GLY A 23 15.79 13.06 -4.06
CA GLY A 23 14.51 13.66 -4.42
C GLY A 23 14.07 14.79 -3.49
N PHE A 24 12.83 15.22 -3.69
CA PHE A 24 12.30 16.41 -3.04
C PHE A 24 12.31 16.30 -1.51
N ALA A 25 11.93 15.13 -0.97
CA ALA A 25 11.93 14.89 0.46
C ALA A 25 13.34 15.00 1.08
N GLU A 26 14.34 14.45 0.40
CA GLU A 26 15.73 14.47 0.86
C GLU A 26 16.31 15.90 0.82
N HIS A 27 16.09 16.63 -0.29
CA HIS A 27 16.52 18.02 -0.40
C HIS A 27 15.82 18.93 0.62
N LEU A 28 14.53 18.72 0.85
CA LEU A 28 13.77 19.46 1.86
C LEU A 28 14.28 19.16 3.27
N SER A 29 14.59 17.88 3.57
CA SER A 29 15.18 17.45 4.84
C SER A 29 16.52 18.14 5.09
N VAL A 30 17.40 18.20 4.09
CA VAL A 30 18.69 18.90 4.16
C VAL A 30 18.49 20.40 4.38
N ALA A 31 17.62 21.04 3.61
CA ALA A 31 17.35 22.48 3.72
C ALA A 31 16.80 22.87 5.10
N LEU A 32 15.93 22.03 5.68
CA LEU A 32 15.34 22.26 7.00
C LEU A 32 16.17 21.70 8.16
N ARG A 33 17.28 21.01 7.85
CA ARG A 33 18.16 20.29 8.80
C ARG A 33 17.39 19.41 9.78
N ARG A 34 16.39 18.69 9.27
CA ARG A 34 15.55 17.78 10.07
C ARG A 34 14.93 16.71 9.20
N PRO A 35 14.70 15.50 9.74
CA PRO A 35 13.97 14.48 9.01
C PRO A 35 12.57 14.97 8.65
N ILE A 36 12.12 14.60 7.45
CA ILE A 36 10.77 14.87 6.96
C ILE A 36 9.97 13.58 7.03
N ASP A 37 8.84 13.65 7.71
CA ASP A 37 7.84 12.59 7.67
C ASP A 37 7.08 12.67 6.34
N CYS A 38 6.95 11.54 5.65
CA CYS A 38 6.46 11.46 4.28
C CYS A 38 5.40 10.37 4.11
N ILE A 39 4.48 10.59 3.18
CA ILE A 39 3.63 9.59 2.54
C ILE A 39 3.78 9.83 1.04
N LEU A 40 4.54 8.97 0.37
CA LEU A 40 4.86 9.12 -1.06
C LEU A 40 4.34 7.91 -1.82
N ARG A 41 3.56 8.13 -2.88
CA ARG A 41 3.04 7.05 -3.72
C ARG A 41 3.01 7.48 -5.18
N ASN A 42 3.55 6.64 -6.05
CA ASN A 42 3.47 6.86 -7.49
C ASN A 42 2.03 6.71 -7.99
N SER A 43 1.65 7.56 -8.95
CA SER A 43 0.30 7.67 -9.51
C SER A 43 -0.71 8.40 -8.62
N ASP A 44 -1.81 8.84 -9.23
CA ASP A 44 -3.02 9.28 -8.53
C ASP A 44 -2.79 10.45 -7.55
N ALA A 45 -1.95 11.41 -7.98
CA ALA A 45 -1.42 12.49 -7.17
C ALA A 45 -2.47 13.37 -6.47
N SER A 46 -3.64 13.51 -7.11
CA SER A 46 -4.79 14.28 -6.60
C SER A 46 -5.45 13.66 -5.36
N PHE A 47 -5.26 12.37 -5.08
CA PHE A 47 -5.90 11.74 -3.92
C PHE A 47 -5.09 10.68 -3.18
N ALA A 48 -4.20 9.93 -3.83
CA ALA A 48 -3.70 8.66 -3.29
C ALA A 48 -2.98 8.80 -1.95
N THR A 49 -2.11 9.80 -1.79
CA THR A 49 -1.38 10.03 -0.54
C THR A 49 -2.27 10.62 0.56
N ARG A 50 -3.29 11.40 0.17
CA ARG A 50 -4.32 11.87 1.10
C ARG A 50 -5.24 10.74 1.57
N GLU A 51 -5.56 9.79 0.70
CA GLU A 51 -6.36 8.61 1.03
C GLU A 51 -5.60 7.70 1.98
N ILE A 52 -4.29 7.50 1.77
CA ILE A 52 -3.43 6.83 2.76
C ILE A 52 -3.50 7.55 4.10
N LEU A 53 -3.31 8.88 4.13
CA LEU A 53 -3.41 9.66 5.36
C LEU A 53 -4.80 9.53 6.02
N SER A 54 -5.88 9.63 5.24
CA SER A 54 -7.26 9.49 5.72
C SER A 54 -7.47 8.12 6.37
N ASN A 55 -6.96 7.05 5.75
CA ASN A 55 -7.10 5.70 6.28
C ASN A 55 -6.25 5.49 7.54
N GLU A 56 -5.06 6.07 7.64
CA GLU A 56 -4.27 6.09 8.89
C GLU A 56 -5.05 6.75 10.03
N LEU A 57 -5.62 7.93 9.77
CA LEU A 57 -6.41 8.68 10.73
C LEU A 57 -7.65 7.89 11.16
N ALA A 58 -8.39 7.32 10.21
CA ALA A 58 -9.58 6.52 10.48
C ALA A 58 -9.29 5.28 11.35
N ARG A 59 -8.10 4.68 11.23
CA ARG A 59 -7.61 3.59 12.09
C ARG A 59 -7.16 4.04 13.49
N GLY A 60 -7.21 5.33 13.78
CA GLY A 60 -6.72 5.91 15.03
C GLY A 60 -5.21 6.10 15.07
N ARG A 61 -4.50 5.97 13.94
CA ARG A 61 -3.08 6.32 13.81
C ARG A 61 -2.97 7.78 13.43
N ASP A 62 -2.89 8.64 14.44
CA ASP A 62 -2.80 10.09 14.22
C ASP A 62 -1.44 10.51 13.62
N ARG A 63 -1.28 10.38 12.30
CA ARG A 63 -0.10 10.85 11.56
C ARG A 63 0.02 12.37 11.53
N LEU A 64 -1.03 13.10 11.94
CA LEU A 64 -1.03 14.55 12.06
C LEU A 64 -0.63 15.02 13.47
N ALA A 65 -0.56 14.13 14.45
CA ALA A 65 -0.15 14.45 15.81
C ALA A 65 1.19 15.21 15.83
N GLY A 66 1.16 16.41 16.42
CA GLY A 66 2.33 17.29 16.54
C GLY A 66 2.84 17.90 15.23
N LYS A 67 2.19 17.64 14.08
CA LYS A 67 2.58 18.25 12.80
C LYS A 67 2.03 19.69 12.73
N LYS A 68 2.91 20.63 12.39
CA LYS A 68 2.55 22.04 12.18
C LYS A 68 2.28 22.38 10.72
N LEU A 69 2.75 21.54 9.80
CA LEU A 69 2.69 21.76 8.36
C LEU A 69 2.47 20.44 7.64
N VAL A 70 1.52 20.46 6.71
CA VAL A 70 1.35 19.45 5.66
C VAL A 70 1.71 20.13 4.34
N ILE A 71 2.69 19.55 3.63
CA ILE A 71 3.06 19.94 2.27
C ILE A 71 2.42 18.89 1.37
N TRP A 72 1.68 19.34 0.37
CA TRP A 72 1.09 18.44 -0.63
C TRP A 72 1.64 18.81 -2.00
N GLU A 73 2.47 17.92 -2.52
CA GLU A 73 3.07 17.99 -3.84
C GLU A 73 2.22 17.15 -4.81
N PHE A 74 1.89 17.76 -5.94
CA PHE A 74 1.25 17.13 -7.09
C PHE A 74 1.54 17.97 -8.33
N ALA A 75 1.55 17.34 -9.50
CA ALA A 75 1.75 18.06 -10.76
C ALA A 75 0.53 18.94 -11.14
N THR A 76 0.78 20.12 -11.73
CA THR A 76 -0.27 21.09 -12.11
C THR A 76 -1.40 20.50 -12.96
N ARG A 77 -1.13 19.49 -13.79
CA ARG A 77 -2.14 18.81 -14.63
C ARG A 77 -3.28 18.20 -13.81
N GLU A 78 -3.05 17.85 -12.55
CA GLU A 78 -4.08 17.30 -11.67
C GLU A 78 -5.21 18.31 -11.43
N LEU A 79 -4.94 19.62 -11.52
CA LEU A 79 -5.99 20.65 -11.42
C LEU A 79 -7.02 20.57 -12.55
N SER A 80 -6.69 19.92 -13.67
CA SER A 80 -7.59 19.77 -14.82
C SER A 80 -8.28 18.42 -14.87
N PHE A 81 -7.59 17.34 -14.51
CA PHE A 81 -8.08 15.96 -14.72
C PHE A 81 -8.01 15.06 -13.49
N GLY A 82 -7.49 15.57 -12.38
CA GLY A 82 -7.34 14.80 -11.15
C GLY A 82 -8.69 14.41 -10.55
N ASP A 83 -8.70 13.28 -9.84
CA ASP A 83 -9.84 12.89 -9.02
C ASP A 83 -9.71 13.59 -7.65
N TRP A 84 -10.45 14.69 -7.49
CA TRP A 84 -10.47 15.51 -6.28
C TRP A 84 -11.52 15.04 -5.28
N LYS A 85 -11.62 13.72 -5.07
CA LYS A 85 -12.57 13.15 -4.11
C LYS A 85 -12.40 13.72 -2.70
N LEU A 86 -13.55 13.89 -2.05
CA LEU A 86 -13.62 14.31 -0.66
C LEU A 86 -13.23 13.14 0.24
N LEU A 87 -12.34 13.41 1.20
CA LEU A 87 -11.80 12.43 2.13
C LEU A 87 -12.01 12.95 3.55
N ASP A 88 -12.47 12.10 4.46
CA ASP A 88 -12.65 12.47 5.86
C ASP A 88 -11.30 12.38 6.59
N MET A 89 -10.85 13.51 7.15
CA MET A 89 -9.56 13.61 7.86
C MET A 89 -9.74 13.52 9.38
N LYS A 90 -10.81 12.87 9.85
CA LYS A 90 -11.05 12.64 11.27
C LYS A 90 -10.25 11.46 11.78
N THR A 91 -9.58 11.67 12.91
CA THR A 91 -8.96 10.60 13.68
C THR A 91 -10.04 9.73 14.32
N GLY A 92 -10.08 8.46 13.95
CA GLY A 92 -10.93 7.44 14.55
C GLY A 92 -10.32 6.87 15.83
N GLN A 93 -10.93 5.81 16.34
CA GLN A 93 -10.39 5.03 17.45
C GLN A 93 -9.74 3.76 16.89
N ALA A 94 -8.61 3.37 17.48
CA ALA A 94 -8.01 2.07 17.19
C ALA A 94 -9.00 0.97 17.58
N LYS A 95 -9.45 0.20 16.59
CA LYS A 95 -10.32 -0.96 16.80
C LYS A 95 -9.47 -2.22 16.71
N PRO A 96 -9.74 -3.24 17.55
CA PRO A 96 -9.18 -4.57 17.33
C PRO A 96 -9.61 -5.04 15.94
N SER A 97 -8.63 -5.37 15.08
CA SER A 97 -8.91 -5.97 13.78
C SER A 97 -9.12 -7.47 13.96
N HIS A 98 -10.09 -8.02 13.24
CA HIS A 98 -10.27 -9.46 13.10
C HIS A 98 -9.45 -10.03 11.93
N PHE A 99 -8.67 -9.19 11.25
CA PHE A 99 -7.81 -9.59 10.15
C PHE A 99 -6.47 -10.10 10.67
N PHE A 100 -6.08 -11.25 10.16
CA PHE A 100 -4.83 -11.91 10.44
C PHE A 100 -3.66 -11.07 9.93
N SER A 101 -2.73 -10.77 10.85
CA SER A 101 -1.42 -10.21 10.54
C SER A 101 -0.38 -10.94 11.38
N PRO A 102 0.73 -11.43 10.77
CA PRO A 102 1.85 -11.97 11.53
C PRO A 102 2.42 -10.96 12.53
N LYS A 103 3.19 -11.42 13.51
CA LYS A 103 3.90 -10.48 14.40
C LYS A 103 5.03 -9.80 13.63
N THR A 104 5.41 -8.59 14.05
CA THR A 104 6.59 -7.88 13.55
C THR A 104 7.81 -8.80 13.54
N GLY A 105 8.50 -8.89 12.40
CA GLY A 105 9.65 -9.74 12.17
C GLY A 105 9.34 -11.22 11.89
N GLU A 106 8.06 -11.61 11.85
CA GLU A 106 7.61 -12.97 11.57
C GLU A 106 7.24 -13.15 10.09
N GLU A 107 7.57 -14.33 9.54
CA GLU A 107 7.07 -14.77 8.25
C GLU A 107 6.26 -16.05 8.45
N VAL A 108 4.99 -16.05 8.03
CA VAL A 108 4.09 -17.20 8.20
C VAL A 108 3.65 -17.72 6.85
N VAL A 109 3.68 -19.05 6.68
CA VAL A 109 3.14 -19.70 5.48
C VAL A 109 1.72 -20.17 5.76
N VAL A 110 0.77 -19.64 5.00
CA VAL A 110 -0.65 -19.99 5.13
C VAL A 110 -1.21 -20.54 3.82
N THR A 111 -2.36 -21.19 3.92
CA THR A 111 -3.25 -21.38 2.76
C THR A 111 -4.53 -20.59 2.97
N GLY A 112 -5.15 -20.08 1.90
CA GLY A 112 -6.45 -19.41 1.98
C GLY A 112 -7.15 -19.37 0.63
N THR A 113 -8.36 -18.83 0.63
CA THR A 113 -9.19 -18.63 -0.57
C THR A 113 -9.22 -17.15 -0.92
N VAL A 114 -9.01 -16.82 -2.19
CA VAL A 114 -9.19 -15.46 -2.70
C VAL A 114 -10.68 -15.14 -2.71
N GLU A 115 -11.14 -14.21 -1.88
CA GLU A 115 -12.54 -13.75 -1.89
C GLU A 115 -12.71 -12.61 -2.90
N ASN A 116 -11.80 -11.64 -2.87
CA ASN A 116 -11.85 -10.48 -3.75
C ASN A 116 -10.44 -10.02 -4.12
N ILE A 117 -10.28 -9.43 -5.30
CA ILE A 117 -8.98 -8.93 -5.80
C ILE A 117 -9.17 -7.64 -6.59
N SER A 118 -8.30 -6.67 -6.36
CA SER A 118 -8.35 -5.39 -7.07
C SER A 118 -7.96 -5.56 -8.55
N PRO A 119 -8.39 -4.65 -9.45
CA PRO A 119 -7.97 -4.66 -10.84
C PRO A 119 -6.44 -4.67 -11.01
N VAL A 120 -5.98 -5.36 -12.05
CA VAL A 120 -4.56 -5.43 -12.43
C VAL A 120 -4.39 -4.81 -13.81
N PRO A 121 -3.49 -3.82 -14.00
CA PRO A 121 -3.28 -3.21 -15.30
C PRO A 121 -2.70 -4.22 -16.29
N ARG A 122 -3.00 -4.03 -17.57
CA ARG A 122 -2.35 -4.81 -18.64
C ARG A 122 -0.91 -4.31 -18.81
N PRO A 123 0.08 -5.19 -19.07
CA PRO A 123 1.44 -4.73 -19.23
C PRO A 123 1.57 -3.80 -20.43
N GLY A 124 2.33 -2.72 -20.26
CA GLY A 124 2.50 -1.68 -21.28
C GLY A 124 1.33 -0.70 -21.44
N THR A 125 0.21 -0.85 -20.72
CA THR A 125 -0.92 0.13 -20.79
C THR A 125 -0.86 1.21 -19.72
N VAL A 126 0.08 1.12 -18.78
CA VAL A 126 0.30 2.09 -17.71
C VAL A 126 1.78 2.52 -17.71
N PRO A 127 2.13 3.71 -17.23
CA PRO A 127 3.50 4.23 -17.31
C PRO A 127 4.48 3.49 -16.37
N TYR A 128 3.97 2.76 -15.38
CA TYR A 128 4.80 2.05 -14.39
C TYR A 128 4.96 0.58 -14.77
N LYS A 129 6.22 0.13 -14.84
CA LYS A 129 6.58 -1.26 -15.14
C LYS A 129 6.26 -2.25 -14.00
N ASP A 130 6.08 -1.73 -12.78
CA ASP A 130 5.82 -2.50 -11.57
C ASP A 130 4.46 -2.07 -10.97
N HIS A 131 3.69 -3.03 -10.45
CA HIS A 131 2.38 -2.78 -9.84
C HIS A 131 2.07 -3.76 -8.70
N ILE A 132 1.47 -3.24 -7.62
CA ILE A 132 0.98 -4.00 -6.47
C ILE A 132 -0.55 -4.14 -6.53
N VAL A 133 -1.06 -5.35 -6.32
CA VAL A 133 -2.51 -5.65 -6.23
C VAL A 133 -2.91 -5.86 -4.78
N ALA A 134 -4.13 -5.46 -4.43
CA ALA A 134 -4.77 -5.77 -3.17
C ALA A 134 -5.69 -6.99 -3.29
N LEU A 135 -5.63 -7.88 -2.30
CA LEU A 135 -6.34 -9.15 -2.23
C LEU A 135 -7.06 -9.25 -0.87
N HIS A 136 -8.31 -9.67 -0.86
CA HIS A 136 -8.99 -10.16 0.35
C HIS A 136 -8.88 -11.69 0.37
N LEU A 137 -8.18 -12.20 1.37
CA LEU A 137 -7.95 -13.63 1.58
C LEU A 137 -8.81 -14.09 2.76
N ILE A 138 -9.58 -15.15 2.59
CA ILE A 138 -10.41 -15.78 3.63
C ILE A 138 -9.98 -17.23 3.84
N ASP A 139 -10.63 -17.93 4.78
CA ASP A 139 -10.35 -19.32 5.12
C ASP A 139 -8.86 -19.58 5.40
N ILE A 140 -8.20 -18.62 6.05
CA ILE A 140 -6.76 -18.69 6.27
C ILE A 140 -6.46 -19.81 7.28
N ALA A 141 -5.79 -20.85 6.79
CA ALA A 141 -5.26 -21.92 7.61
C ALA A 141 -3.77 -21.66 7.89
N ASP A 142 -3.46 -21.39 9.16
CA ASP A 142 -2.11 -21.28 9.71
C ASP A 142 -1.77 -22.58 10.49
N PRO A 143 -0.72 -23.33 10.09
CA PRO A 143 -0.31 -24.56 10.79
C PRO A 143 0.02 -24.37 12.27
N ALA A 144 0.37 -23.15 12.71
CA ALA A 144 0.76 -22.85 14.08
C ALA A 144 -0.40 -22.43 14.99
N ARG A 145 -1.62 -22.24 14.45
CA ARG A 145 -2.81 -21.84 15.22
C ARG A 145 -3.82 -22.97 15.37
N ALA A 146 -4.64 -22.89 16.41
CA ALA A 146 -5.70 -23.85 16.66
C ALA A 146 -6.76 -23.81 15.55
N ALA A 147 -7.21 -24.99 15.11
CA ALA A 147 -8.28 -25.12 14.13
C ALA A 147 -9.60 -24.53 14.67
N GLY A 148 -10.25 -23.66 13.90
CA GLY A 148 -11.58 -23.11 14.21
C GLY A 148 -11.71 -21.58 14.20
N GLU A 149 -10.62 -20.83 14.08
CA GLU A 149 -10.69 -19.38 13.83
C GLU A 149 -10.91 -19.10 12.34
N GLU A 150 -12.00 -18.41 11.99
CA GLU A 150 -12.21 -17.86 10.65
C GLU A 150 -11.29 -16.66 10.45
N LEU A 151 -10.08 -16.94 9.98
CA LEU A 151 -9.06 -15.93 9.71
C LEU A 151 -9.19 -15.40 8.29
N GLN A 152 -9.09 -14.08 8.17
CA GLN A 152 -9.06 -13.35 6.90
C GLN A 152 -7.96 -12.30 6.92
N ALA A 153 -7.44 -11.89 5.76
CA ALA A 153 -6.39 -10.90 5.64
C ALA A 153 -6.60 -10.03 4.40
N VAL A 154 -6.19 -8.77 4.46
CA VAL A 154 -5.96 -7.96 3.26
C VAL A 154 -4.48 -8.11 2.92
N ALA A 155 -4.18 -8.61 1.73
CA ALA A 155 -2.82 -8.88 1.30
C ALA A 155 -2.44 -8.01 0.09
N TYR A 156 -1.23 -7.46 0.12
CA TYR A 156 -0.58 -6.85 -1.03
C TYR A 156 0.39 -7.82 -1.66
N LEU A 157 0.35 -7.92 -3.00
CA LEU A 157 1.26 -8.76 -3.77
C LEU A 157 1.76 -8.00 -4.99
N TRP A 158 2.95 -8.31 -5.47
CA TRP A 158 3.35 -7.93 -6.82
C TRP A 158 2.42 -8.59 -7.84
N SER A 159 1.69 -7.80 -8.64
CA SER A 159 0.92 -8.30 -9.79
C SER A 159 1.64 -8.09 -11.11
N MET A 160 2.55 -7.11 -11.18
CA MET A 160 3.37 -6.86 -12.36
C MET A 160 4.77 -6.45 -11.94
N ARG A 161 5.77 -7.00 -12.63
CA ARG A 161 7.18 -6.63 -12.49
C ARG A 161 7.80 -6.47 -13.86
N ASN A 162 8.54 -5.39 -14.10
CA ASN A 162 9.20 -5.12 -15.38
C ASN A 162 8.28 -5.30 -16.61
N ASN A 163 7.04 -4.81 -16.55
CA ASN A 163 6.02 -4.99 -17.58
C ASN A 163 5.70 -6.47 -17.88
N VAL A 164 5.82 -7.35 -16.89
CA VAL A 164 5.41 -8.75 -16.98
C VAL A 164 4.50 -9.08 -15.81
N HIS A 165 3.34 -9.67 -16.10
CA HIS A 165 2.44 -10.17 -15.07
C HIS A 165 3.09 -11.27 -14.24
N THR A 166 2.98 -11.15 -12.92
CA THR A 166 3.33 -12.22 -11.99
C THR A 166 2.19 -13.25 -11.92
N PRO A 167 2.36 -14.39 -11.23
CA PRO A 167 1.26 -15.30 -10.97
C PRO A 167 0.05 -14.66 -10.27
N ALA A 168 0.27 -13.64 -9.42
CA ALA A 168 -0.80 -12.95 -8.70
C ALA A 168 -1.78 -12.23 -9.63
N ALA A 169 -1.34 -11.78 -10.82
CA ALA A 169 -2.23 -11.15 -11.80
C ALA A 169 -3.31 -12.09 -12.37
N ARG A 170 -3.11 -13.40 -12.22
CA ARG A 170 -4.02 -14.43 -12.73
C ARG A 170 -5.03 -14.91 -11.70
N LEU A 171 -4.88 -14.52 -10.44
CA LEU A 171 -5.79 -14.90 -9.37
C LEU A 171 -7.21 -14.38 -9.63
N ARG A 172 -8.20 -15.16 -9.21
CA ARG A 172 -9.63 -14.86 -9.30
C ARG A 172 -10.30 -15.21 -7.97
N PRO A 173 -11.45 -14.58 -7.66
CA PRO A 173 -12.34 -15.05 -6.60
C PRO A 173 -12.57 -16.56 -6.69
N GLY A 174 -12.43 -17.26 -5.57
CA GLY A 174 -12.51 -18.72 -5.45
C GLY A 174 -11.19 -19.48 -5.58
N ASP A 175 -10.10 -18.84 -6.04
CA ASP A 175 -8.80 -19.51 -6.13
C ASP A 175 -8.24 -19.84 -4.74
N ARG A 176 -7.83 -21.08 -4.52
CA ARG A 176 -7.11 -21.49 -3.30
C ARG A 176 -5.61 -21.32 -3.50
N VAL A 177 -4.97 -20.56 -2.60
CA VAL A 177 -3.57 -20.19 -2.71
C VAL A 177 -2.77 -20.59 -1.48
N LYS A 178 -1.48 -20.83 -1.68
CA LYS A 178 -0.49 -20.95 -0.61
C LYS A 178 0.43 -19.75 -0.68
N MET A 179 0.59 -19.05 0.45
CA MET A 179 1.30 -17.77 0.49
C MET A 179 2.18 -17.66 1.71
N ARG A 180 3.33 -17.01 1.55
CA ARG A 180 4.11 -16.47 2.66
C ARG A 180 3.60 -15.07 2.95
N LEU A 181 3.23 -14.81 4.20
CA LEU A 181 2.73 -13.52 4.68
C LEU A 181 3.76 -12.88 5.61
N ARG A 182 3.90 -11.56 5.50
CA ARG A 182 4.73 -10.71 6.35
C ARG A 182 3.93 -9.47 6.77
N PRO A 183 4.16 -8.89 7.95
CA PRO A 183 3.51 -7.64 8.33
C PRO A 183 3.85 -6.54 7.32
N TRP A 184 2.85 -5.74 6.89
CA TRP A 184 3.11 -4.63 5.98
C TRP A 184 4.10 -3.62 6.57
N ALA A 185 4.01 -3.37 7.88
CA ALA A 185 4.94 -2.49 8.60
C ALA A 185 6.42 -2.79 8.32
N ASP A 186 6.77 -4.07 8.17
CA ASP A 186 8.16 -4.52 7.98
C ASP A 186 8.71 -4.21 6.57
N VAL A 187 7.83 -4.06 5.58
CA VAL A 187 8.21 -3.86 4.17
C VAL A 187 7.68 -2.56 3.55
N SER A 188 6.81 -1.84 4.27
CA SER A 188 6.13 -0.64 3.81
C SER A 188 7.09 0.41 3.25
N ALA A 189 8.21 0.66 3.93
CA ALA A 189 9.23 1.62 3.50
C ALA A 189 9.81 1.31 2.09
N GLN A 190 9.81 0.03 1.69
CA GLN A 190 10.28 -0.41 0.38
C GLN A 190 9.17 -0.34 -0.67
N TYR A 191 7.93 -0.68 -0.29
CA TYR A 191 6.87 -1.00 -1.25
C TYR A 191 5.75 0.05 -1.33
N GLU A 192 5.55 0.90 -0.32
CA GLU A 192 4.46 1.88 -0.30
C GLU A 192 4.49 2.86 -1.48
N LYS A 193 5.70 3.14 -1.97
CA LYS A 193 5.98 4.09 -3.04
C LYS A 193 5.53 3.60 -4.42
N PHE A 194 5.34 2.30 -4.58
CA PHE A 194 4.97 1.71 -5.86
C PHE A 194 3.51 1.98 -6.20
N ASN A 195 3.23 2.02 -7.50
CA ASN A 195 1.87 2.10 -7.98
C ASN A 195 1.09 0.85 -7.54
N ARG A 196 -0.14 1.06 -7.08
CA ARG A 196 -1.01 -0.01 -6.59
C ARG A 196 -2.48 0.29 -6.86
N THR A 197 -3.30 -0.74 -6.82
CA THR A 197 -4.76 -0.60 -6.84
C THR A 197 -5.32 -1.18 -5.54
N GLU A 198 -6.27 -0.48 -4.92
CA GLU A 198 -6.92 -0.91 -3.67
C GLU A 198 -8.18 -1.73 -3.95
N LEU A 199 -8.67 -2.47 -2.95
CA LEU A 199 -9.97 -3.12 -3.00
C LEU A 199 -11.10 -2.06 -3.02
N ALA A 200 -12.21 -2.33 -3.71
CA ALA A 200 -13.30 -1.37 -3.80
C ALA A 200 -14.07 -1.17 -2.49
N ASP A 201 -14.03 -2.15 -1.58
CA ASP A 201 -14.71 -2.09 -0.28
C ASP A 201 -13.95 -1.17 0.69
N PRO A 202 -14.55 -0.05 1.15
CA PRO A 202 -13.93 0.86 2.10
C PRO A 202 -13.59 0.20 3.44
N ALA A 203 -14.35 -0.80 3.90
CA ALA A 203 -14.05 -1.49 5.15
C ALA A 203 -12.74 -2.26 5.04
N LEU A 204 -12.50 -2.95 3.92
CA LEU A 204 -11.25 -3.66 3.67
C LEU A 204 -10.06 -2.70 3.50
N GLN A 205 -10.29 -1.52 2.93
CA GLN A 205 -9.25 -0.48 2.85
C GLN A 205 -8.84 0.09 4.21
N LEU A 206 -9.62 -0.14 5.28
CA LEU A 206 -9.31 0.25 6.66
C LEU A 206 -8.61 -0.88 7.44
N GLU A 207 -8.45 -2.07 6.88
CA GLU A 207 -7.70 -3.14 7.53
C GLU A 207 -6.20 -2.94 7.32
N GLU A 208 -5.38 -3.37 8.30
CA GLU A 208 -3.93 -3.35 8.12
C GLU A 208 -3.53 -4.46 7.14
N PRO A 209 -2.88 -4.13 6.01
CA PRO A 209 -2.52 -5.15 5.05
C PRO A 209 -1.33 -5.99 5.54
N VAL A 210 -1.18 -7.16 4.93
CA VAL A 210 0.04 -7.96 4.98
C VAL A 210 0.70 -7.98 3.61
N TRP A 211 2.00 -8.20 3.55
CA TRP A 211 2.70 -8.48 2.32
C TRP A 211 2.68 -9.97 2.01
N GLY A 212 2.28 -10.34 0.79
CA GLY A 212 2.09 -11.71 0.35
C GLY A 212 3.01 -12.13 -0.80
N GLU A 213 3.55 -13.33 -0.69
CA GLU A 213 4.31 -13.98 -1.76
C GLU A 213 3.72 -15.37 -2.04
N LEU A 214 3.31 -15.62 -3.29
CA LEU A 214 2.80 -16.93 -3.69
C LEU A 214 3.90 -17.99 -3.62
N ILE A 215 3.59 -19.11 -2.98
CA ILE A 215 4.46 -20.29 -2.88
C ILE A 215 3.93 -21.36 -3.84
N LYS A 216 4.82 -22.00 -4.59
CA LYS A 216 4.50 -23.14 -5.44
C LYS A 216 4.30 -24.42 -4.63
#